data_AF-A0A921QJ05-F1
#
_entry.id   AF-A0A921QJ05-F1
#
_cell.length_a   1.000
_cell.length_b   1.000
_cell.length_c   1.000
_cell.angle_alpha   90.00
_cell.angle_beta   90.00
_cell.angle_gamma   90.00
#
_symmetry.space_group_name_H-M   'P 1'
#
loop_
_entity.id
_entity.type
_entity.pdbx_description
1 polymer ?
#
loop_
_entity_poly.entity_id
_entity_poly.type
_entity_poly.pdbx_seq_one_letter_code
_entity_poly.pdbx_strand_id
1 'polypeptide(L)'
;MAPATYFLLVSFLALVTSQAIASDPSPLQDFCVANIHSPVKVNGFVCKDPMAVNVDDFFKAANLDKPRDTMKSKVGSNVTLINVMQLPGLNTLGISLARIDYAPLGQNPPHTHPRATEILTVLEGTLYVDLSSTQKVTSYHKVQQGECLFPRL
;
A
#
# COMPACT_ATOMS: atom_id res chain seq x y z
N MET A 1 38.89 -30.81 6.47
CA MET A 1 38.16 -29.96 5.50
C MET A 1 38.91 -28.64 5.38
N ALA A 2 39.25 -28.21 4.15
CA ALA A 2 40.09 -27.04 3.93
C ALA A 2 39.38 -25.73 4.33
N PRO A 3 40.10 -24.72 4.87
CA PRO A 3 39.53 -23.44 5.30
C PRO A 3 38.70 -22.74 4.20
N ALA A 4 39.06 -22.93 2.93
CA ALA A 4 38.31 -22.45 1.78
C ALA A 4 36.85 -22.97 1.72
N THR A 5 36.62 -24.21 2.19
CA THR A 5 35.27 -24.81 2.21
C THR A 5 34.39 -24.13 3.25
N TYR A 6 34.96 -23.74 4.40
CA TYR A 6 34.25 -22.99 5.44
C TYR A 6 33.90 -21.58 4.97
N PHE A 7 34.83 -20.88 4.30
CA PHE A 7 34.54 -19.56 3.74
C PHE A 7 33.42 -19.60 2.71
N LEU A 8 33.45 -20.56 1.77
CA LEU A 8 32.38 -20.72 0.78
C LEU A 8 31.03 -21.04 1.42
N LEU A 9 31.01 -21.90 2.46
CA LEU A 9 29.79 -22.23 3.19
C LEU A 9 29.21 -20.99 3.91
N VAL A 10 30.06 -20.19 4.56
CA VAL A 10 29.64 -18.97 5.26
C VAL A 10 29.13 -17.91 4.27
N SER A 11 29.81 -17.73 3.13
CA SER A 11 29.36 -16.82 2.08
C SER A 11 28.03 -17.25 1.46
N PHE A 12 27.84 -18.54 1.22
CA PHE A 12 26.58 -19.09 0.71
C PHE A 12 25.46 -18.91 1.72
N LEU A 13 25.70 -19.21 3.01
CA LEU A 13 24.71 -19.02 4.06
C LEU A 13 24.31 -17.55 4.21
N ALA A 14 25.28 -16.63 4.18
CA ALA A 14 25.01 -15.19 4.22
C ALA A 14 24.14 -14.71 3.04
N LEU A 15 24.39 -15.23 1.84
CA LEU A 15 23.62 -14.91 0.63
C LEU A 15 22.17 -15.44 0.68
N VAL A 16 21.96 -16.63 1.25
CA VAL A 16 20.62 -17.19 1.42
C VAL A 16 19.83 -16.43 2.49
N THR A 17 20.49 -15.93 3.53
CA THR A 17 19.84 -15.16 4.61
C THR A 17 19.58 -13.69 4.28
N SER A 18 20.16 -13.14 3.20
CA SER A 18 20.04 -11.71 2.86
C SER A 18 18.81 -11.37 2.01
N GLN A 19 17.89 -12.31 1.80
CA GLN A 19 16.64 -12.02 1.10
C GLN A 19 15.72 -11.17 1.99
N ALA A 20 15.68 -9.87 1.71
CA ALA A 20 14.71 -8.97 2.31
C ALA A 20 13.34 -9.20 1.66
N ILE A 21 12.36 -9.62 2.44
CA ILE A 21 10.95 -9.59 2.03
C ILE A 21 10.49 -8.14 2.17
N ALA A 22 10.27 -7.48 1.04
CA ALA A 22 9.84 -6.08 0.99
C ALA A 22 8.31 -5.91 1.02
N SER A 23 7.56 -7.00 1.18
CA SER A 23 6.10 -7.02 1.28
C SER A 23 5.63 -7.25 2.72
N ASP A 24 4.34 -7.04 2.96
CA ASP A 24 3.72 -7.38 4.23
C ASP A 24 3.84 -8.91 4.50
N PRO A 25 4.03 -9.33 5.77
CA PRO A 25 4.02 -10.75 6.14
C PRO A 25 2.65 -11.39 5.87
N SER A 26 2.66 -12.66 5.45
CA SER A 26 1.42 -13.44 5.31
C SER A 26 0.68 -13.58 6.65
N PRO A 27 -0.66 -13.55 6.66
CA PRO A 27 -1.44 -13.78 7.87
C PRO A 27 -1.25 -15.22 8.36
N LEU A 28 -1.26 -15.40 9.69
CA LEU A 28 -1.13 -16.72 10.34
C LEU A 28 -2.48 -17.29 10.82
N GLN A 29 -3.56 -16.54 10.58
CA GLN A 29 -4.93 -16.85 10.99
C GLN A 29 -5.90 -16.09 10.08
N ASP A 30 -7.18 -16.44 10.12
CA ASP A 30 -8.22 -15.86 9.24
C ASP A 30 -8.32 -14.34 9.38
N PHE A 31 -8.20 -13.81 10.60
CA PHE A 31 -8.21 -12.36 10.85
C PHE A 31 -7.38 -11.96 12.08
N CYS A 32 -6.89 -10.73 12.07
CA CYS A 32 -6.26 -10.09 13.22
C CYS A 32 -6.60 -8.60 13.20
N VAL A 33 -7.81 -8.23 13.62
CA VAL A 33 -8.24 -6.81 13.64
C VAL A 33 -7.27 -5.99 14.50
N ALA A 34 -6.72 -4.91 13.97
CA ALA A 34 -5.78 -4.06 14.71
C ALA A 34 -6.41 -3.46 15.97
N ASN A 35 -5.78 -3.67 17.12
CA ASN A 35 -6.07 -2.90 18.32
C ASN A 35 -5.22 -1.61 18.32
N ILE A 36 -5.74 -0.58 17.66
CA ILE A 36 -5.05 0.72 17.47
C ILE A 36 -4.85 1.52 18.77
N HIS A 37 -5.47 1.11 19.88
CA HIS A 37 -5.35 1.75 21.19
C HIS A 37 -4.41 1.00 22.14
N SER A 38 -3.85 -0.13 21.71
CA SER A 38 -2.91 -0.88 22.53
C SER A 38 -1.60 -0.11 22.74
N PRO A 39 -1.04 -0.10 23.96
CA PRO A 39 0.29 0.47 24.21
C PRO A 39 1.43 -0.42 23.68
N VAL A 40 1.14 -1.69 23.34
CA VAL A 40 2.14 -2.66 22.87
C VAL A 40 2.52 -2.36 21.43
N LYS A 41 3.83 -2.25 21.17
CA LYS A 41 4.39 -2.00 19.83
C LYS A 41 4.99 -3.28 19.26
N VAL A 42 4.56 -3.64 18.05
CA VAL A 42 5.05 -4.77 17.25
C VAL A 42 5.21 -4.32 15.80
N ASN A 43 5.72 -5.18 14.92
CA ASN A 43 5.63 -4.93 13.48
C ASN A 43 4.15 -5.04 13.06
N GLY A 44 3.54 -3.93 12.62
CA GLY A 44 2.09 -3.84 12.44
C GLY A 44 1.36 -3.48 13.74
N PHE A 45 0.26 -4.17 14.04
CA PHE A 45 -0.56 -3.94 15.23
C PHE A 45 -0.85 -5.25 15.95
N VAL A 46 -0.92 -5.20 17.28
CA VAL A 46 -1.46 -6.33 18.05
C VAL A 46 -2.95 -6.52 17.73
N CYS A 47 -3.40 -7.77 17.73
CA CYS A 47 -4.79 -8.09 17.43
C CYS A 47 -5.71 -7.72 18.61
N LYS A 48 -6.93 -7.32 18.28
CA LYS A 48 -8.08 -7.34 19.20
C LYS A 48 -8.39 -8.78 19.62
N ASP A 49 -9.03 -8.97 20.77
CA ASP A 49 -9.57 -10.28 21.18
C ASP A 49 -10.50 -10.81 20.08
N PRO A 50 -10.25 -12.02 19.53
CA PRO A 50 -11.09 -12.62 18.51
C PRO A 50 -12.58 -12.70 18.89
N MET A 51 -12.90 -12.84 20.17
CA MET A 51 -14.28 -12.90 20.66
C MET A 51 -14.97 -11.53 20.70
N ALA A 52 -14.21 -10.44 20.60
CA ALA A 52 -14.72 -9.08 20.54
C ALA A 52 -14.83 -8.56 19.09
N VAL A 53 -14.35 -9.32 18.09
CA VAL A 53 -14.39 -8.94 16.68
C VAL A 53 -15.80 -9.03 16.13
N ASN A 54 -16.19 -8.06 15.30
CA ASN A 54 -17.48 -8.05 14.62
C ASN A 54 -17.36 -7.50 13.18
N VAL A 55 -18.48 -7.48 12.45
CA VAL A 55 -18.53 -7.07 11.04
C VAL A 55 -18.11 -5.61 10.84
N ASP A 56 -18.39 -4.73 11.80
CA ASP A 56 -18.03 -3.31 11.71
C ASP A 56 -16.51 -3.09 11.77
N ASP A 57 -15.73 -4.05 12.28
CA ASP A 57 -14.27 -4.00 12.23
C ASP A 57 -13.72 -4.16 10.78
N PHE A 58 -14.54 -4.67 9.85
CA PHE A 58 -14.20 -4.89 8.44
C PHE A 58 -15.03 -4.01 7.48
N PHE A 59 -15.98 -3.24 7.99
CA PHE A 59 -16.82 -2.37 7.19
C PHE A 59 -16.55 -0.89 7.48
N LYS A 60 -16.39 -0.09 6.41
CA LYS A 60 -16.33 1.37 6.52
C LYS A 60 -17.23 2.01 5.49
N ALA A 61 -18.24 2.75 5.96
CA ALA A 61 -19.04 3.65 5.13
C ALA A 61 -18.22 4.90 4.74
N ALA A 62 -17.22 4.71 3.88
CA ALA A 62 -16.27 5.74 3.48
C ALA A 62 -16.82 6.74 2.44
N ASN A 63 -18.05 6.52 1.94
CA ASN A 63 -18.67 7.28 0.84
C ASN A 63 -17.71 7.40 -0.37
N LEU A 64 -17.09 6.28 -0.77
CA LEU A 64 -16.18 6.22 -1.91
C LEU A 64 -16.92 6.29 -3.25
N ASP A 65 -18.25 6.31 -3.25
CA ASP A 65 -19.12 6.55 -4.39
C ASP A 65 -19.28 8.05 -4.71
N LYS A 66 -18.94 8.94 -3.76
CA LYS A 66 -19.16 10.38 -3.87
C LYS A 66 -17.85 11.10 -4.16
N PRO A 67 -17.80 11.98 -5.18
CA PRO A 67 -16.65 12.85 -5.41
C PRO A 67 -16.34 13.72 -4.20
N ARG A 68 -15.06 13.92 -3.91
CA ARG A 68 -14.60 14.83 -2.87
C ARG A 68 -14.26 16.22 -3.41
N ASP A 69 -14.34 17.20 -2.52
CA ASP A 69 -14.01 18.60 -2.84
C ASP A 69 -12.50 18.74 -3.08
N THR A 70 -12.15 19.11 -4.31
CA THR A 70 -10.78 19.34 -4.78
C THR A 70 -10.38 20.81 -4.75
N MET A 71 -11.33 21.73 -4.55
CA MET A 71 -11.10 23.18 -4.63
C MET A 71 -10.32 23.73 -3.42
N LYS A 72 -10.36 23.02 -2.29
CA LYS A 72 -9.58 23.35 -1.09
C LYS A 72 -8.09 22.99 -1.22
N SER A 73 -7.75 22.12 -2.16
CA SER A 73 -6.38 21.65 -2.37
C SER A 73 -5.65 22.56 -3.36
N LYS A 74 -4.47 23.06 -2.98
CA LYS A 74 -3.62 23.88 -3.87
C LYS A 74 -3.17 23.12 -5.13
N VAL A 75 -3.16 21.80 -5.07
CA VAL A 75 -2.80 20.91 -6.18
C VAL A 75 -4.02 20.37 -6.91
N GLY A 76 -5.23 20.78 -6.53
CA GLY A 76 -6.47 20.40 -7.21
C GLY A 76 -6.80 18.91 -7.11
N SER A 77 -6.31 18.20 -6.10
CA SER A 77 -6.64 16.80 -5.85
C SER A 77 -6.99 16.54 -4.38
N ASN A 78 -7.80 15.51 -4.14
CA ASN A 78 -8.21 15.07 -2.81
C ASN A 78 -8.01 13.56 -2.69
N VAL A 79 -7.28 13.13 -1.66
CA VAL A 79 -6.96 11.72 -1.41
C VAL A 79 -7.73 11.22 -0.18
N THR A 80 -8.63 10.26 -0.38
CA THR A 80 -9.31 9.52 0.69
C THR A 80 -8.62 8.18 0.90
N LEU A 81 -7.91 8.02 2.03
CA LEU A 81 -7.18 6.81 2.37
C LEU A 81 -8.03 5.81 3.15
N ILE A 82 -7.87 4.53 2.84
CA ILE A 82 -8.44 3.37 3.53
C ILE A 82 -7.30 2.39 3.83
N ASN A 83 -6.58 2.67 4.91
CA ASN A 83 -5.52 1.82 5.44
C ASN A 83 -5.95 1.24 6.80
N VAL A 84 -5.08 0.47 7.45
CA VAL A 84 -5.34 -0.15 8.76
C VAL A 84 -5.76 0.84 9.85
N MET A 85 -5.32 2.11 9.78
CA MET A 85 -5.75 3.15 10.74
C MET A 85 -7.21 3.57 10.52
N GLN A 86 -7.71 3.41 9.30
CA GLN A 86 -9.08 3.77 8.92
C GLN A 86 -10.03 2.58 8.95
N LEU A 87 -9.50 1.37 8.71
CA LEU A 87 -10.22 0.10 8.69
C LEU A 87 -9.36 -0.98 9.38
N PRO A 88 -9.50 -1.15 10.70
CA PRO A 88 -8.63 -2.02 11.50
C PRO A 88 -8.60 -3.49 11.05
N GLY A 89 -9.68 -3.97 10.42
CA GLY A 89 -9.75 -5.32 9.82
C GLY A 89 -8.74 -5.58 8.71
N LEU A 90 -8.08 -4.56 8.14
CA LEU A 90 -7.04 -4.72 7.12
C LEU A 90 -5.70 -5.23 7.67
N ASN A 91 -5.52 -5.23 8.99
CA ASN A 91 -4.27 -5.66 9.60
C ASN A 91 -3.95 -7.12 9.21
N THR A 92 -2.69 -7.38 8.84
CA THR A 92 -2.16 -8.65 8.31
C THR A 92 -2.64 -9.07 6.91
N LEU A 93 -3.56 -8.34 6.26
CA LEU A 93 -4.11 -8.73 4.96
C LEU A 93 -3.27 -8.27 3.75
N GLY A 94 -2.27 -7.42 3.96
CA GLY A 94 -1.37 -6.97 2.89
C GLY A 94 -2.00 -6.04 1.85
N ILE A 95 -3.15 -5.44 2.15
CA ILE A 95 -3.89 -4.55 1.24
C ILE A 95 -4.29 -3.24 1.90
N SER A 96 -4.40 -2.19 1.09
CA SER A 96 -5.01 -0.90 1.44
C SER A 96 -5.61 -0.28 0.18
N LEU A 97 -6.42 0.76 0.33
CA LEU A 97 -7.06 1.43 -0.79
C LEU A 97 -6.94 2.95 -0.64
N ALA A 98 -6.87 3.65 -1.76
CA ALA A 98 -7.07 5.10 -1.83
C ALA A 98 -8.06 5.43 -2.95
N ARG A 99 -8.97 6.38 -2.70
CA ARG A 99 -9.71 7.08 -3.75
C ARG A 99 -9.08 8.45 -3.94
N ILE A 100 -8.81 8.83 -5.18
CA ILE A 100 -8.27 10.14 -5.50
C ILE A 100 -9.24 10.84 -6.46
N ASP A 101 -9.70 12.02 -6.07
CA ASP A 101 -10.49 12.91 -6.90
C ASP A 101 -9.60 14.04 -7.42
N TYR A 102 -9.73 14.39 -8.71
CA TYR A 102 -8.94 15.42 -9.37
C TYR A 102 -9.87 16.48 -9.97
N ALA A 103 -9.57 17.76 -9.72
CA ALA A 103 -10.09 18.86 -10.52
C ALA A 103 -9.48 18.82 -11.94
N PRO A 104 -10.06 19.51 -12.92
CA PRO A 104 -9.37 19.75 -14.20
C PRO A 104 -7.97 20.33 -13.96
N LEU A 105 -6.95 19.71 -14.56
CA LEU A 105 -5.53 20.04 -14.38
C LEU A 105 -4.99 19.85 -12.94
N GLY A 106 -5.77 19.24 -12.05
CA GLY A 106 -5.33 18.82 -10.73
C GLY A 106 -4.27 17.72 -10.81
N GLN A 107 -3.39 17.67 -9.82
CA GLN A 107 -2.27 16.74 -9.77
C GLN A 107 -2.19 16.05 -8.41
N ASN A 108 -1.72 14.81 -8.44
CA ASN A 108 -1.16 14.16 -7.26
C ASN A 108 0.36 14.29 -7.43
N PRO A 109 1.03 15.16 -6.67
CA PRO A 109 2.45 15.47 -6.89
C PRO A 109 3.34 14.23 -6.90
N PRO A 110 4.56 14.31 -7.46
CA PRO A 110 5.52 13.22 -7.40
C PRO A 110 5.71 12.71 -5.97
N HIS A 111 5.48 11.41 -5.75
CA HIS A 111 5.58 10.76 -4.46
C HIS A 111 6.01 9.29 -4.63
N THR A 112 6.26 8.60 -3.52
CA THR A 112 6.64 7.19 -3.52
C THR A 112 5.90 6.42 -2.42
N HIS A 113 5.72 5.12 -2.66
CA HIS A 113 5.25 4.17 -1.66
C HIS A 113 6.41 3.24 -1.28
N PRO A 114 7.11 3.47 -0.16
CA PRO A 114 8.37 2.79 0.14
C PRO A 114 8.23 1.28 0.44
N ARG A 115 7.00 0.77 0.59
CA ARG A 115 6.70 -0.61 1.00
C ARG A 115 5.51 -1.24 0.25
N ALA A 116 5.06 -0.64 -0.84
CA ALA A 116 3.89 -1.14 -1.58
C ALA A 116 3.96 -0.75 -3.06
N THR A 117 3.57 -1.68 -3.92
CA THR A 117 3.16 -1.37 -5.30
C THR A 117 1.74 -0.80 -5.30
N GLU A 118 1.40 -0.02 -6.31
CA GLU A 118 0.05 0.51 -6.50
C GLU A 118 -0.61 -0.15 -7.71
N ILE A 119 -1.92 -0.33 -7.68
CA ILE A 119 -2.72 -0.59 -8.88
C ILE A 119 -3.71 0.56 -8.96
N LEU A 120 -3.68 1.30 -10.07
CA LEU A 120 -4.52 2.47 -10.27
C LEU A 120 -5.57 2.18 -11.34
N THR A 121 -6.84 2.43 -11.01
CA THR A 121 -7.96 2.33 -11.95
C THR A 121 -8.65 3.67 -12.09
N VAL A 122 -8.85 4.13 -13.32
CA VAL A 122 -9.60 5.37 -13.59
C VAL A 122 -11.09 5.07 -13.63
N LEU A 123 -11.83 5.55 -12.64
CA LEU A 123 -13.29 5.34 -12.58
C LEU A 123 -14.07 6.35 -13.45
N GLU A 124 -13.53 7.55 -13.61
CA GLU A 124 -14.14 8.63 -14.40
C GLU A 124 -13.05 9.55 -14.96
N GLY A 125 -13.24 10.02 -16.20
CA GLY A 125 -12.34 10.99 -16.83
C GLY A 125 -11.08 10.36 -17.44
N THR A 126 -9.95 11.05 -17.30
CA THR A 126 -8.67 10.65 -17.90
C THR A 126 -7.53 11.19 -17.05
N LEU A 127 -6.53 10.35 -16.78
CA LEU A 127 -5.33 10.75 -16.07
C LEU A 127 -4.08 10.57 -16.93
N TYR A 128 -3.17 11.52 -16.84
CA TYR A 128 -1.79 11.33 -17.27
C TYR A 128 -0.99 10.84 -16.08
N VAL A 129 -0.49 9.62 -16.14
CA VAL A 129 0.29 9.02 -15.07
C VAL A 129 1.74 8.89 -15.52
N ASP A 130 2.66 9.37 -14.68
CA ASP A 130 4.09 9.29 -14.93
C ASP A 130 4.75 8.36 -13.92
N LEU A 131 5.63 7.49 -14.41
CA LEU A 131 6.44 6.57 -13.63
C LEU A 131 7.91 6.90 -13.86
N SER A 132 8.60 7.24 -12.77
CA SER A 132 10.03 7.54 -12.78
C SER A 132 10.80 6.44 -12.05
N SER A 133 11.83 5.90 -12.70
CA SER A 133 12.70 4.88 -12.11
C SER A 133 13.99 5.46 -11.54
N THR A 134 14.66 4.69 -10.68
CA THR A 134 16.01 5.02 -10.19
C THR A 134 17.07 5.08 -11.29
N GLN A 135 16.76 4.52 -12.47
CA GLN A 135 17.60 4.61 -13.67
C GLN A 135 17.31 5.89 -14.49
N LYS A 136 16.52 6.83 -13.94
CA LYS A 136 16.10 8.08 -14.59
C LYS A 136 15.32 7.86 -15.88
N VAL A 137 14.67 6.71 -16.01
CA VAL A 137 13.70 6.47 -17.08
C VAL A 137 12.35 6.97 -16.59
N THR A 138 11.77 7.89 -17.36
CA THR A 138 10.46 8.49 -17.12
C THR A 138 9.52 8.01 -18.22
N SER A 139 8.41 7.36 -17.84
CA SER A 139 7.39 6.91 -18.77
C SER A 139 6.04 7.47 -18.35
N TYR A 140 5.41 8.24 -19.24
CA TYR A 140 4.05 8.70 -19.04
C TYR A 140 3.07 7.90 -19.89
N HIS A 141 1.86 7.69 -19.36
CA HIS A 141 0.77 7.07 -20.08
C HIS A 141 -0.53 7.83 -19.81
N LYS A 142 -1.36 7.96 -20.84
CA LYS A 142 -2.71 8.48 -20.71
C LYS A 142 -3.62 7.30 -20.38
N VAL A 143 -4.12 7.24 -19.15
CA VAL A 143 -5.03 6.20 -18.67
C VAL A 143 -6.46 6.74 -18.76
N GLN A 144 -7.31 6.04 -19.50
CA GLN A 144 -8.70 6.40 -19.72
C GLN A 144 -9.63 5.69 -18.74
N GLN A 145 -10.86 6.17 -18.65
CA GLN A 145 -11.90 5.55 -17.84
C GLN A 145 -12.05 4.04 -18.12
N GLY A 146 -12.08 3.25 -17.06
CA GLY A 146 -12.16 1.79 -17.10
C GLY A 146 -10.82 1.08 -17.26
N GLU A 147 -9.73 1.82 -17.52
CA GLU A 147 -8.39 1.24 -17.65
C GLU A 147 -7.66 1.17 -16.32
N CYS A 148 -6.72 0.23 -16.24
CA CYS A 148 -5.86 -0.01 -15.08
C CYS A 148 -4.39 0.13 -15.44
N LEU A 149 -3.62 0.77 -14.55
CA LEU A 149 -2.16 0.82 -14.60
C LEU A 149 -1.58 0.00 -13.44
N PHE A 150 -0.60 -0.85 -13.76
CA PHE A 150 0.12 -1.70 -12.81
C PHE A 150 1.59 -1.29 -12.75
N PRO A 151 1.97 -0.25 -11.98
CA PRO A 151 3.36 0.07 -11.75
C PRO A 151 4.05 -1.04 -10.97
N ARG A 152 5.16 -1.54 -11.52
CA ARG A 152 6.10 -2.40 -10.80
C ARG A 152 7.12 -1.51 -10.10
N LEU A 153 7.35 -1.75 -8.80
CA LEU A 153 8.50 -1.18 -8.07
C LEU A 153 9.82 -1.73 -8.65
#